data_AF-A0A954W3P7-F1
#
_entry.id   AF-A0A954W3P7-F1
#
_cell.length_a   1.000
_cell.length_b   1.000
_cell.length_c   1.000
_cell.angle_alpha   90.00
_cell.angle_beta   90.00
_cell.angle_gamma   90.00
#
_symmetry.space_group_name_H-M   'P 1'
#
loop_
_entity.id
_entity.type
_entity.pdbx_description
1 polymer ?
#
loop_
_entity_poly.entity_id
_entity_poly.type
_entity_poly.pdbx_seq_one_letter_code
_entity_poly.pdbx_strand_id
1 'polypeptide(L)'
;PAARAAYQVGNTVPYTVQRGEETLTLETKLYHWTLKGIANAFAQVFLNRIFQFSPFLFLELALALFVFIKRPANIAAQLLLLAFVTNLVSGISWLASPFAPGDVFDPVARVASYWLGADINPILSVPLFVHLALVFPKAKWGFDKWWPVVLFYALPLTAHSLRYLVPGIPADVLIPLYFLLMFAAYLHSLITIKEPVLRAQMKWLAYAGALWAATSMVWVMSAILHWLPPSIGDATQWFPVDLLFVVCLSLAILKYRLFDIDLIINRTLVYGSLSIGILALYLAMVGGSSLLLKNQTPLFALLVTFIVLGLVLKPFWRMLNQGANRLVPLTVVNAPIANSAASDSPHSNNDDERVKSSSQRQKFSRSTYFVISFALILVLLSVAQKAYRLTFPFEGWSTTTDFESDEPIIDKKLLDVPSDLQTGDRVIAVNGLPFSAIADAAVKGQTPDIGNYAVGQTVDYTILRSGETLEVKVPLYSGTQLGLRKIIWEYFTSNGFYEIIGWLGFWLVLFLFWKRPNNLTAQLLFLKGMGIVASAISWTVTPFGIPDALNPVTFYSAAFFTHLIHLLLFQPLALHMILSFPKPSPILKKRWVLPIIYGAPWLLELLEFLGVPFYHPFALV
;
A
#
# COMPACT_ATOMS: atom_id res chain seq x y z
N PRO A 1 -2.00 -19.42 28.32
CA PRO A 1 -0.96 -20.37 27.86
C PRO A 1 -1.54 -21.71 27.39
N ALA A 2 -2.21 -22.48 28.25
CA ALA A 2 -2.80 -23.77 27.87
C ALA A 2 -3.88 -23.65 26.77
N ALA A 3 -4.77 -22.66 26.88
CA ALA A 3 -5.77 -22.37 25.85
C ALA A 3 -5.15 -21.94 24.51
N ARG A 4 -3.99 -21.25 24.52
CA ARG A 4 -3.26 -20.84 23.31
C ARG A 4 -2.62 -22.04 22.60
N ALA A 5 -2.09 -23.00 23.36
CA ALA A 5 -1.53 -24.24 22.81
C ALA A 5 -2.61 -25.14 22.17
N ALA A 6 -3.83 -25.14 22.70
CA ALA A 6 -4.96 -25.85 22.10
C ALA A 6 -5.50 -25.16 20.83
N TYR A 7 -5.30 -23.84 20.69
CA TYR A 7 -5.79 -23.03 19.58
C TYR A 7 -4.87 -23.07 18.35
N GLN A 8 -4.56 -24.27 17.87
CA GLN A 8 -3.77 -24.51 16.65
C GLN A 8 -4.63 -25.06 15.52
N VAL A 9 -4.24 -24.76 14.28
CA VAL A 9 -4.93 -25.25 13.08
C VAL A 9 -5.01 -26.78 13.11
N GLY A 10 -6.17 -27.34 12.79
CA GLY A 10 -6.42 -28.78 12.81
C GLY A 10 -6.98 -29.30 14.13
N ASN A 11 -6.77 -28.60 15.24
CA ASN A 11 -7.36 -28.96 16.53
C ASN A 11 -8.86 -28.66 16.56
N THR A 12 -9.58 -29.42 17.39
CA THR A 12 -10.98 -29.15 17.73
C THR A 12 -11.02 -28.51 19.10
N VAL A 13 -11.69 -27.36 19.19
CA VAL A 13 -11.82 -26.59 20.42
C VAL A 13 -13.30 -26.50 20.80
N PRO A 14 -13.68 -26.77 22.06
CA PRO A 14 -15.05 -26.59 22.53
C PRO A 14 -15.36 -25.10 22.69
N TYR A 15 -16.41 -24.65 22.01
CA TYR A 15 -16.99 -23.32 22.16
C TYR A 15 -18.27 -23.41 22.99
N THR A 16 -18.30 -22.74 24.13
CA THR A 16 -19.55 -22.53 24.87
C THR A 16 -20.29 -21.34 24.26
N VAL A 17 -21.44 -21.59 23.65
CA VAL A 17 -22.25 -20.58 22.94
C VAL A 17 -23.63 -20.51 23.57
N GLN A 18 -24.11 -19.29 23.81
CA GLN A 18 -25.48 -19.04 24.22
C GLN A 18 -26.38 -18.89 22.98
N ARG A 19 -27.38 -19.76 22.84
CA ARG A 19 -28.34 -19.73 21.73
C ARG A 19 -29.75 -19.55 22.29
N GLY A 20 -30.23 -18.31 22.25
CA GLY A 20 -31.45 -17.94 22.98
C GLY A 20 -31.19 -18.03 24.48
N GLU A 21 -31.99 -18.81 25.19
CA GLU A 21 -31.84 -19.03 26.64
C GLU A 21 -30.97 -20.25 26.98
N GLU A 22 -30.61 -21.07 26.00
CA GLU A 22 -29.81 -22.29 26.22
C GLU A 22 -28.31 -22.05 26.06
N THR A 23 -27.52 -22.72 26.91
CA THR A 23 -26.06 -22.75 26.82
C THR A 23 -25.63 -24.08 26.21
N LEU A 24 -25.01 -24.03 25.03
CA LEU A 24 -24.55 -25.21 24.29
C LEU A 24 -23.02 -25.23 24.23
N THR A 25 -22.43 -26.42 24.25
CA THR A 25 -21.00 -26.60 23.96
C THR A 25 -20.85 -27.21 22.57
N LEU A 26 -20.18 -26.50 21.67
CA LEU A 26 -20.00 -26.85 20.27
C LEU A 26 -18.52 -27.12 19.98
N GLU A 27 -18.22 -28.35 19.58
CA GLU A 27 -16.88 -28.72 19.14
C GLU A 27 -16.60 -28.11 17.76
N THR A 28 -15.65 -27.18 17.68
CA THR A 28 -15.32 -26.46 16.44
C THR A 28 -13.90 -26.75 16.02
N LYS A 29 -13.73 -27.24 14.79
CA LYS A 29 -12.40 -27.48 14.21
C LYS A 29 -11.80 -26.17 13.68
N LEU A 30 -10.54 -25.91 14.01
CA LEU A 30 -9.79 -24.74 13.57
C LEU A 30 -9.16 -25.00 12.20
N TYR A 31 -9.25 -24.01 11.30
CA TYR A 31 -8.74 -24.10 9.94
C TYR A 31 -7.83 -22.91 9.61
N HIS A 32 -6.91 -23.13 8.67
CA HIS A 32 -6.15 -22.02 8.09
C HIS A 32 -7.01 -21.28 7.05
N TRP A 33 -6.82 -19.97 6.96
CA TRP A 33 -7.43 -19.18 5.91
C TRP A 33 -6.80 -19.51 4.55
N THR A 34 -7.57 -20.11 3.65
CA THR A 34 -7.14 -20.23 2.25
C THR A 34 -7.43 -18.93 1.52
N LEU A 35 -6.64 -18.58 0.49
CA LEU A 35 -6.90 -17.40 -0.36
C LEU A 35 -8.34 -17.38 -0.90
N LYS A 36 -8.86 -18.55 -1.29
CA LYS A 36 -10.24 -18.73 -1.73
C LYS A 36 -11.23 -18.49 -0.58
N GLY A 37 -10.93 -18.97 0.63
CA GLY A 37 -11.70 -18.71 1.84
C GLY A 37 -11.75 -17.22 2.19
N ILE A 38 -10.62 -16.52 2.13
CA ILE A 38 -10.52 -15.07 2.34
C ILE A 38 -11.37 -14.32 1.31
N ALA A 39 -11.20 -14.64 0.02
CA ALA A 39 -11.96 -13.99 -1.06
C ALA A 39 -13.48 -14.21 -0.90
N ASN A 40 -13.89 -15.43 -0.57
CA ASN A 40 -15.31 -15.76 -0.35
C ASN A 40 -15.86 -15.07 0.90
N ALA A 41 -15.13 -15.08 2.00
CA ALA A 41 -15.54 -14.41 3.24
C ALA A 41 -15.63 -12.90 3.02
N PHE A 42 -14.63 -12.30 2.38
CA PHE A 42 -14.66 -10.88 2.00
C PHE A 42 -15.86 -10.58 1.12
N ALA A 43 -16.12 -11.37 0.06
CA ALA A 43 -17.28 -11.17 -0.80
C ALA A 43 -18.60 -11.29 -0.04
N GLN A 44 -18.76 -12.29 0.83
CA GLN A 44 -19.98 -12.46 1.61
C GLN A 44 -20.17 -11.37 2.66
N VAL A 45 -19.13 -11.03 3.43
CA VAL A 45 -19.21 -9.98 4.45
C VAL A 45 -19.42 -8.64 3.79
N PHE A 46 -18.73 -8.35 2.68
CA PHE A 46 -18.95 -7.16 1.87
C PHE A 46 -20.40 -7.10 1.39
N LEU A 47 -20.92 -8.13 0.70
CA LEU A 47 -22.30 -8.10 0.20
C LEU A 47 -23.35 -7.99 1.32
N ASN A 48 -23.13 -8.65 2.45
CA ASN A 48 -24.08 -8.66 3.57
C ASN A 48 -24.01 -7.40 4.44
N ARG A 49 -22.84 -6.75 4.51
CA ARG A 49 -22.58 -5.62 5.43
C ARG A 49 -22.23 -4.30 4.73
N ILE A 50 -22.19 -4.22 3.39
CA ILE A 50 -21.93 -2.97 2.65
C ILE A 50 -22.98 -1.88 2.92
N PHE A 51 -24.18 -2.24 3.38
CA PHE A 51 -25.18 -1.26 3.82
C PHE A 51 -25.07 -0.92 5.31
N GLN A 52 -24.37 -1.75 6.09
CA GLN A 52 -24.06 -1.49 7.50
C GLN A 52 -22.82 -0.61 7.66
N PHE A 53 -21.80 -0.81 6.81
CA PHE A 53 -20.63 0.04 6.68
C PHE A 53 -20.85 1.01 5.52
N SER A 54 -20.99 2.31 5.79
CA SER A 54 -21.30 3.37 4.82
C SER A 54 -20.88 3.05 3.37
N PRO A 55 -21.81 2.78 2.44
CA PRO A 55 -21.48 2.49 1.05
C PRO A 55 -20.84 3.70 0.35
N PHE A 56 -20.84 4.85 1.02
CA PHE A 56 -20.26 6.09 0.57
C PHE A 56 -18.75 6.19 0.85
N LEU A 57 -18.14 5.32 1.65
CA LEU A 57 -16.68 5.36 1.91
C LEU A 57 -15.84 5.41 0.62
N PHE A 58 -16.24 4.62 -0.39
CA PHE A 58 -15.57 4.63 -1.69
C PHE A 58 -15.81 5.92 -2.47
N LEU A 59 -17.01 6.50 -2.33
CA LEU A 59 -17.38 7.75 -3.01
C LEU A 59 -16.73 8.96 -2.35
N GLU A 60 -16.64 8.97 -1.02
CA GLU A 60 -15.87 9.90 -0.20
C GLU A 60 -14.40 9.88 -0.59
N LEU A 61 -13.80 8.68 -0.65
CA LEU A 61 -12.42 8.52 -1.10
C LEU A 61 -12.26 9.01 -2.54
N ALA A 62 -13.17 8.66 -3.44
CA ALA A 62 -13.11 9.11 -4.83
C ALA A 62 -13.19 10.63 -4.94
N LEU A 63 -14.07 11.27 -4.16
CA LEU A 63 -14.21 12.73 -4.10
C LEU A 63 -12.94 13.38 -3.56
N ALA A 64 -12.38 12.86 -2.48
CA ALA A 64 -11.16 13.38 -1.87
C ALA A 64 -9.93 13.18 -2.75
N LEU A 65 -9.82 12.02 -3.40
CA LEU A 65 -8.79 11.72 -4.38
C LEU A 65 -8.90 12.66 -5.59
N PHE A 66 -10.12 12.92 -6.07
CA PHE A 66 -10.35 13.88 -7.14
C PHE A 66 -9.89 15.30 -6.73
N VAL A 67 -10.30 15.78 -5.56
CA VAL A 67 -9.90 17.09 -5.03
C VAL A 67 -8.38 17.16 -4.88
N PHE A 68 -7.74 16.13 -4.32
CA PHE A 68 -6.30 16.05 -4.16
C PHE A 68 -5.56 16.04 -5.50
N ILE A 69 -5.99 15.24 -6.48
CA ILE A 69 -5.37 15.19 -7.81
C ILE A 69 -5.42 16.57 -8.48
N LYS A 70 -6.49 17.34 -8.27
CA LYS A 70 -6.63 18.68 -8.85
C LYS A 70 -5.90 19.76 -8.06
N ARG A 71 -5.76 19.60 -6.74
CA ARG A 71 -5.14 20.57 -5.85
C ARG A 71 -4.17 19.89 -4.87
N PRO A 72 -3.11 19.22 -5.35
CA PRO A 72 -2.23 18.42 -4.50
C PRO A 72 -1.42 19.29 -3.52
N ALA A 73 -1.24 20.57 -3.84
CA ALA A 73 -0.56 21.53 -2.97
C ALA A 73 -1.49 22.17 -1.91
N ASN A 74 -2.80 21.95 -1.96
CA ASN A 74 -3.72 22.50 -0.98
C ASN A 74 -3.76 21.60 0.27
N ILE A 75 -3.39 22.14 1.42
CA ILE A 75 -3.37 21.42 2.72
C ILE A 75 -4.76 20.84 3.04
N ALA A 76 -5.84 21.56 2.74
CA ALA A 76 -7.19 21.08 2.99
C ALA A 76 -7.51 19.83 2.16
N ALA A 77 -7.05 19.76 0.91
CA ALA A 77 -7.21 18.59 0.05
C ALA A 77 -6.39 17.39 0.54
N GLN A 78 -5.18 17.64 1.06
CA GLN A 78 -4.33 16.62 1.66
C GLN A 78 -4.96 16.02 2.92
N LEU A 79 -5.40 16.88 3.84
CA LEU A 79 -6.03 16.48 5.09
C LEU A 79 -7.33 15.71 4.85
N LEU A 80 -8.14 16.17 3.89
CA LEU A 80 -9.39 15.51 3.51
C LEU A 80 -9.13 14.10 2.93
N LEU A 81 -8.15 13.97 2.02
CA LEU A 81 -7.76 12.66 1.49
C LEU A 81 -7.28 11.72 2.61
N LEU A 82 -6.39 12.20 3.47
CA LEU A 82 -5.88 11.41 4.59
C LEU A 82 -7.01 10.95 5.51
N ALA A 83 -7.95 11.84 5.87
CA ALA A 83 -9.09 11.51 6.73
C ALA A 83 -9.94 10.37 6.15
N PHE A 84 -10.29 10.47 4.86
CA PHE A 84 -11.10 9.44 4.21
C PHE A 84 -10.32 8.14 3.96
N VAL A 85 -9.01 8.20 3.69
CA VAL A 85 -8.18 6.99 3.63
C VAL A 85 -8.17 6.28 4.98
N THR A 86 -8.01 7.02 6.09
CA THR A 86 -8.04 6.41 7.43
C THR A 86 -9.41 5.83 7.79
N ASN A 87 -10.51 6.47 7.37
CA ASN A 87 -11.84 5.90 7.51
C ASN A 87 -12.04 4.65 6.66
N LEU A 88 -11.52 4.61 5.43
CA LEU A 88 -11.60 3.41 4.59
C LEU A 88 -10.81 2.26 5.20
N VAL A 89 -9.61 2.51 5.71
CA VAL A 89 -8.79 1.48 6.39
C VAL A 89 -9.56 0.91 7.59
N SER A 90 -10.11 1.78 8.45
CA SER A 90 -10.96 1.35 9.57
C SER A 90 -12.16 0.52 9.10
N GLY A 91 -12.90 1.01 8.09
CA GLY A 91 -14.05 0.31 7.53
C GLY A 91 -13.71 -1.05 6.94
N ILE A 92 -12.60 -1.16 6.20
CA ILE A 92 -12.10 -2.44 5.68
C ILE A 92 -11.70 -3.36 6.83
N SER A 93 -11.03 -2.86 7.86
CA SER A 93 -10.66 -3.68 9.01
C SER A 93 -11.87 -4.24 9.75
N TRP A 94 -12.91 -3.42 9.96
CA TRP A 94 -14.18 -3.89 10.53
C TRP A 94 -14.97 -4.85 9.62
N LEU A 95 -14.85 -4.69 8.29
CA LEU A 95 -15.44 -5.60 7.30
C LEU A 95 -14.66 -6.93 7.21
N ALA A 96 -13.34 -6.91 7.30
CA ALA A 96 -12.48 -8.05 7.05
C ALA A 96 -12.24 -8.91 8.31
N SER A 97 -12.20 -8.30 9.49
CA SER A 97 -12.03 -9.00 10.76
C SER A 97 -13.17 -8.66 11.72
N PRO A 98 -14.24 -9.47 11.79
CA PRO A 98 -15.10 -9.44 12.95
C PRO A 98 -14.31 -10.06 14.10
N PHE A 99 -13.66 -9.24 14.94
CA PHE A 99 -12.89 -9.61 16.16
C PHE A 99 -13.02 -11.10 16.50
N ALA A 100 -12.22 -11.92 15.83
CA ALA A 100 -12.41 -13.36 15.95
C ALA A 100 -11.94 -13.77 17.34
N PRO A 101 -12.54 -14.78 17.97
CA PRO A 101 -12.00 -15.34 19.21
C PRO A 101 -10.51 -15.69 19.10
N GLY A 102 -10.04 -16.05 17.89
CA GLY A 102 -8.62 -16.25 17.56
C GLY A 102 -7.73 -15.04 17.78
N ASP A 103 -8.20 -13.83 17.47
CA ASP A 103 -7.44 -12.59 17.65
C ASP A 103 -7.12 -12.33 19.13
N VAL A 104 -7.90 -12.89 20.06
CA VAL A 104 -7.64 -12.74 21.51
C VAL A 104 -6.42 -13.55 21.95
N PHE A 105 -6.16 -14.68 21.30
CA PHE A 105 -5.08 -15.59 21.65
C PHE A 105 -3.73 -15.17 21.07
N ASP A 106 -3.72 -14.38 19.99
CA ASP A 106 -2.51 -13.84 19.39
C ASP A 106 -2.35 -12.33 19.68
N PRO A 107 -1.33 -11.92 20.46
CA PRO A 107 -1.14 -10.51 20.81
C PRO A 107 -0.92 -9.59 19.60
N VAL A 108 -0.28 -10.09 18.53
CA VAL A 108 0.01 -9.30 17.33
C VAL A 108 -1.25 -9.11 16.51
N ALA A 109 -2.01 -10.19 16.27
CA ALA A 109 -3.30 -10.11 15.61
C ALA A 109 -4.27 -9.22 16.40
N ARG A 110 -4.30 -9.34 17.74
CA ARG A 110 -5.09 -8.47 18.61
C ARG A 110 -4.74 -7.02 18.40
N VAL A 111 -3.47 -6.66 18.54
CA VAL A 111 -3.04 -5.26 18.41
C VAL A 111 -3.32 -4.76 17.00
N ALA A 112 -3.02 -5.53 15.96
CA ALA A 112 -3.29 -5.13 14.57
C ALA A 112 -4.78 -4.91 14.28
N SER A 113 -5.65 -5.85 14.69
CA SER A 113 -7.11 -5.75 14.52
C SER A 113 -7.68 -4.55 15.29
N TYR A 114 -7.29 -4.36 16.56
CA TYR A 114 -7.76 -3.24 17.37
C TYR A 114 -7.22 -1.90 16.88
N TRP A 115 -5.95 -1.85 16.47
CA TRP A 115 -5.33 -0.61 16.04
C TRP A 115 -5.89 -0.13 14.71
N LEU A 116 -5.98 -1.03 13.71
CA LEU A 116 -6.51 -0.69 12.38
C LEU A 116 -8.04 -0.57 12.37
N GLY A 117 -8.75 -1.36 13.17
CA GLY A 117 -10.22 -1.32 13.26
C GLY A 117 -10.71 -0.16 14.11
N ALA A 118 -10.30 -0.11 15.38
CA ALA A 118 -10.88 0.79 16.37
C ALA A 118 -10.04 2.06 16.59
N ASP A 119 -8.74 1.95 16.85
CA ASP A 119 -7.95 3.09 17.33
C ASP A 119 -7.50 4.07 16.23
N ILE A 120 -7.40 3.62 14.98
CA ILE A 120 -7.04 4.50 13.86
C ILE A 120 -8.03 5.67 13.72
N ASN A 121 -9.30 5.46 14.09
CA ASN A 121 -10.34 6.47 13.99
C ASN A 121 -10.13 7.63 15.00
N PRO A 122 -10.04 7.40 16.31
CA PRO A 122 -9.78 8.45 17.29
C PRO A 122 -8.32 8.97 17.28
N ILE A 123 -7.33 8.18 16.82
CA ILE A 123 -5.93 8.63 16.74
C ILE A 123 -5.68 9.50 15.50
N LEU A 124 -6.29 9.18 14.36
CA LEU A 124 -6.00 9.85 13.09
C LEU A 124 -7.23 10.46 12.43
N SER A 125 -8.28 9.69 12.19
CA SER A 125 -9.43 10.16 11.38
C SER A 125 -10.11 11.40 11.98
N VAL A 126 -10.53 11.32 13.24
CA VAL A 126 -11.17 12.44 13.96
C VAL A 126 -10.22 13.66 14.04
N PRO A 127 -8.95 13.51 14.51
CA PRO A 127 -7.98 14.59 14.46
C PRO A 127 -7.78 15.21 13.07
N LEU A 128 -7.79 14.44 11.98
CA LEU A 128 -7.64 14.96 10.62
C LEU A 128 -8.81 15.87 10.20
N PHE A 129 -10.06 15.49 10.52
CA PHE A 129 -11.23 16.35 10.27
C PHE A 129 -11.21 17.63 11.11
N VAL A 130 -10.77 17.52 12.37
CA VAL A 130 -10.63 18.68 13.25
C VAL A 130 -9.49 19.58 12.79
N HIS A 131 -8.36 19.02 12.36
CA HIS A 131 -7.25 19.75 11.79
C HIS A 131 -7.66 20.48 10.50
N LEU A 132 -8.47 19.85 9.65
CA LEU A 132 -9.09 20.51 8.49
C LEU A 132 -9.92 21.71 8.95
N ALA A 133 -10.77 21.56 9.96
CA ALA A 133 -11.57 22.67 10.50
C ALA A 133 -10.72 23.80 11.12
N LEU A 134 -9.56 23.47 11.68
CA LEU A 134 -8.64 24.44 12.28
C LEU A 134 -7.82 25.21 11.24
N VAL A 135 -7.41 24.56 10.16
CA VAL A 135 -6.58 25.17 9.10
C VAL A 135 -7.41 25.84 8.01
N PHE A 136 -8.60 25.33 7.71
CA PHE A 136 -9.42 25.83 6.61
C PHE A 136 -10.50 26.82 7.09
N PRO A 137 -10.71 27.98 6.42
CA PRO A 137 -10.00 28.47 5.24
C PRO A 137 -8.72 29.25 5.58
N LYS A 138 -8.57 29.65 6.85
CA LYS A 138 -7.33 30.20 7.43
C LYS A 138 -7.07 29.49 8.75
N ALA A 139 -5.78 29.33 9.07
CA ALA A 139 -5.33 28.72 10.31
C ALA A 139 -5.82 29.50 11.52
N LYS A 140 -6.32 28.78 12.53
CA LYS A 140 -6.87 29.30 13.78
C LYS A 140 -6.00 28.87 14.95
N TRP A 141 -6.00 29.68 16.01
CA TRP A 141 -5.47 29.28 17.32
C TRP A 141 -4.04 28.70 17.31
N GLY A 142 -3.16 29.22 16.46
CA GLY A 142 -1.77 28.79 16.38
C GLY A 142 -1.48 27.58 15.47
N PHE A 143 -2.49 27.04 14.76
CA PHE A 143 -2.32 25.95 13.77
C PHE A 143 -1.61 26.38 12.47
N ASP A 144 -1.01 27.57 12.45
CA ASP A 144 -0.03 28.01 11.46
C ASP A 144 1.40 27.54 11.80
N LYS A 145 1.64 27.07 13.03
CA LYS A 145 2.93 26.57 13.52
C LYS A 145 2.95 25.04 13.57
N TRP A 146 4.14 24.43 13.49
CA TRP A 146 4.28 22.98 13.50
C TRP A 146 4.10 22.33 14.88
N TRP A 147 4.51 23.00 15.97
CA TRP A 147 4.51 22.40 17.30
C TRP A 147 3.11 22.15 17.89
N PRO A 148 2.08 23.02 17.70
CA PRO A 148 0.72 22.72 18.18
C PRO A 148 0.13 21.54 17.42
N VAL A 149 0.44 21.40 16.13
CA VAL A 149 0.03 20.27 15.31
C VAL A 149 0.65 18.97 15.84
N VAL A 150 1.94 18.99 16.19
CA VAL A 150 2.59 17.81 16.79
C VAL A 150 1.93 17.41 18.11
N LEU A 151 1.68 18.36 19.02
CA LEU A 151 1.01 18.07 20.29
C LEU A 151 -0.43 17.58 20.09
N PHE A 152 -1.13 18.15 19.11
CA PHE A 152 -2.47 17.76 18.74
C PHE A 152 -2.54 16.29 18.29
N TYR A 153 -1.61 15.80 17.46
CA TYR A 153 -1.59 14.38 17.10
C TYR A 153 -0.96 13.47 18.17
N ALA A 154 -0.01 13.98 18.96
CA ALA A 154 0.64 13.20 20.02
C ALA A 154 -0.34 12.83 21.15
N LEU A 155 -1.30 13.71 21.46
CA LEU A 155 -2.25 13.48 22.56
C LEU A 155 -3.13 12.22 22.39
N PRO A 156 -3.88 12.04 21.28
CA PRO A 156 -4.71 10.85 21.11
C PRO A 156 -3.84 9.61 20.89
N LEU A 157 -2.69 9.72 20.20
CA LEU A 157 -1.75 8.62 20.02
C LEU A 157 -1.24 8.09 21.38
N THR A 158 -0.76 8.98 22.25
CA THR A 158 -0.24 8.62 23.57
C THR A 158 -1.35 8.06 24.47
N ALA A 159 -2.51 8.69 24.54
CA ALA A 159 -3.63 8.22 25.37
C ALA A 159 -4.11 6.81 24.98
N HIS A 160 -4.31 6.55 23.68
CA HIS A 160 -4.77 5.24 23.20
C HIS A 160 -3.66 4.19 23.32
N SER A 161 -2.40 4.55 23.08
CA SER A 161 -1.27 3.63 23.28
C SER A 161 -1.10 3.24 24.75
N LEU A 162 -1.23 4.21 25.67
CA LEU A 162 -1.08 3.96 27.10
C LEU A 162 -2.22 3.10 27.68
N ARG A 163 -3.42 3.14 27.08
CA ARG A 163 -4.55 2.27 27.46
C ARG A 163 -4.22 0.78 27.35
N TYR A 164 -3.32 0.38 26.47
CA TYR A 164 -2.86 -1.02 26.37
C TYR A 164 -1.92 -1.43 27.51
N LEU A 165 -1.23 -0.47 28.11
CA LEU A 165 -0.29 -0.70 29.21
C LEU A 165 -0.96 -0.54 30.57
N VAL A 166 -1.92 0.37 30.68
CA VAL A 166 -2.61 0.72 31.91
C VAL A 166 -4.12 0.59 31.68
N PRO A 167 -4.74 -0.53 32.11
CA PRO A 167 -6.18 -0.71 32.04
C PRO A 167 -6.92 0.42 32.78
N GLY A 168 -7.99 0.93 32.18
CA GLY A 168 -8.84 1.97 32.78
C GLY A 168 -8.52 3.42 32.36
N ILE A 169 -7.53 3.66 31.49
CA ILE A 169 -7.35 4.98 30.88
C ILE A 169 -8.54 5.31 29.97
N PRO A 170 -9.29 6.40 30.23
CA PRO A 170 -10.48 6.75 29.45
C PRO A 170 -10.07 7.53 28.19
N ALA A 171 -9.27 6.92 27.31
CA ALA A 171 -8.75 7.56 26.10
C ALA A 171 -9.86 8.09 25.18
N ASP A 172 -11.03 7.45 25.20
CA ASP A 172 -12.21 7.79 24.41
C ASP A 172 -12.82 9.15 24.80
N VAL A 173 -12.46 9.73 25.96
CA VAL A 173 -12.86 11.09 26.38
C VAL A 173 -12.24 12.17 25.49
N LEU A 174 -11.16 11.86 24.76
CA LEU A 174 -10.60 12.80 23.79
C LEU A 174 -11.52 13.01 22.59
N ILE A 175 -12.25 11.99 22.16
CA ILE A 175 -13.13 12.06 20.99
C ILE A 175 -14.17 13.20 21.09
N PRO A 176 -14.97 13.31 22.18
CA PRO A 176 -15.92 14.41 22.32
C PRO A 176 -15.22 15.77 22.42
N LEU A 177 -14.07 15.86 23.08
CA LEU A 177 -13.30 17.12 23.14
C LEU A 177 -12.87 17.59 21.74
N TYR A 178 -12.49 16.67 20.86
CA TYR A 178 -12.16 16.98 19.47
C TYR A 178 -13.39 17.42 18.69
N PHE A 179 -14.53 16.77 18.85
CA PHE A 179 -15.76 17.22 18.20
C PHE A 179 -16.21 18.61 18.66
N LEU A 180 -16.08 18.93 19.96
CA LEU A 180 -16.34 20.27 20.48
C LEU A 180 -15.37 21.30 19.86
N LEU A 181 -14.09 20.95 19.76
CA LEU A 181 -13.09 21.80 19.11
C LEU A 181 -13.40 22.04 17.63
N MET A 182 -13.83 21.00 16.92
CA MET A 182 -14.25 21.10 15.52
C MET A 182 -15.47 22.02 15.37
N PHE A 183 -16.47 21.87 16.24
CA PHE A 183 -17.65 22.73 16.26
C PHE A 183 -17.26 24.19 16.51
N ALA A 184 -16.42 24.44 17.51
CA ALA A 184 -15.91 25.78 17.81
C ALA A 184 -15.13 26.39 16.64
N ALA A 185 -14.33 25.58 15.92
CA ALA A 185 -13.53 26.04 14.78
C ALA A 185 -14.40 26.44 13.58
N TYR A 186 -15.45 25.66 13.29
CA TYR A 186 -16.42 26.00 12.26
C TYR A 186 -17.26 27.22 12.64
N LEU A 187 -17.74 27.30 13.89
CA LEU A 187 -18.49 28.45 14.38
C LEU A 187 -17.65 29.74 14.30
N HIS A 188 -16.41 29.68 14.76
CA HIS A 188 -15.45 30.78 14.62
C HIS A 188 -15.27 31.20 13.16
N SER A 189 -15.15 30.24 12.22
CA SER A 189 -15.05 30.56 10.78
C SER A 189 -16.30 31.27 10.26
N LEU A 190 -17.50 30.81 10.62
CA LEU A 190 -18.75 31.40 10.14
C LEU A 190 -19.01 32.81 10.67
N ILE A 191 -18.45 33.14 11.85
CA ILE A 191 -18.54 34.47 12.48
C ILE A 191 -17.46 35.41 11.93
N THR A 192 -16.24 34.92 11.69
CA THR A 192 -15.10 35.77 11.32
C THR A 192 -15.01 36.09 9.82
N ILE A 193 -15.56 35.25 8.95
CA ILE A 193 -15.49 35.44 7.50
C ILE A 193 -16.54 36.45 7.04
N LYS A 194 -16.07 37.61 6.58
CA LYS A 194 -16.92 38.71 6.07
C LYS A 194 -17.21 38.61 4.57
N GLU A 195 -16.36 37.93 3.81
CA GLU A 195 -16.51 37.80 2.36
C GLU A 195 -17.67 36.85 1.99
N PRO A 196 -18.65 37.29 1.18
CA PRO A 196 -19.90 36.53 0.97
C PRO A 196 -19.68 35.20 0.26
N VAL A 197 -18.75 35.13 -0.69
CA VAL A 197 -18.43 33.90 -1.44
C VAL A 197 -17.75 32.88 -0.53
N LEU A 198 -16.70 33.29 0.19
CA LEU A 198 -15.97 32.42 1.12
C LEU A 198 -16.87 31.95 2.28
N ARG A 199 -17.78 32.83 2.76
CA ARG A 199 -18.77 32.45 3.78
C ARG A 199 -19.77 31.42 3.26
N ALA A 200 -20.24 31.55 2.01
CA ALA A 200 -21.12 30.57 1.40
C ALA A 200 -20.44 29.21 1.21
N GLN A 201 -19.17 29.19 0.78
CA GLN A 201 -18.34 27.99 0.69
C GLN A 201 -18.19 27.31 2.06
N MET A 202 -17.85 28.09 3.09
CA MET A 202 -17.68 27.59 4.46
C MET A 202 -18.97 27.13 5.11
N LYS A 203 -20.11 27.72 4.77
CA LYS A 203 -21.42 27.36 5.34
C LYS A 203 -21.77 25.89 5.11
N TRP A 204 -21.58 25.40 3.88
CA TRP A 204 -21.89 24.00 3.54
C TRP A 204 -20.90 23.01 4.16
N LEU A 205 -19.61 23.36 4.19
CA LEU A 205 -18.61 22.55 4.87
C LEU A 205 -18.84 22.50 6.39
N ALA A 206 -19.18 23.64 7.00
CA ALA A 206 -19.49 23.74 8.41
C ALA A 206 -20.77 22.97 8.77
N TYR A 207 -21.79 22.99 7.93
CA TYR A 207 -23.00 22.18 8.13
C TYR A 207 -22.71 20.68 8.05
N ALA A 208 -21.94 20.25 7.06
CA ALA A 208 -21.50 18.86 6.94
C ALA A 208 -20.73 18.43 8.19
N GLY A 209 -19.68 19.18 8.54
CA GLY A 209 -18.81 18.87 9.66
C GLY A 209 -19.52 18.96 11.01
N ALA A 210 -20.42 19.92 11.22
CA ALA A 210 -21.18 20.03 12.47
C ALA A 210 -22.22 18.92 12.61
N LEU A 211 -22.91 18.53 11.53
CA LEU A 211 -23.85 17.41 11.55
C LEU A 211 -23.13 16.09 11.86
N TRP A 212 -21.97 15.87 11.24
CA TRP A 212 -21.12 14.71 11.51
C TRP A 212 -20.61 14.72 12.96
N ALA A 213 -20.06 15.83 13.46
CA ALA A 213 -19.67 15.95 14.87
C ALA A 213 -20.82 15.66 15.84
N ALA A 214 -22.01 16.22 15.59
CA ALA A 214 -23.15 16.08 16.49
C ALA A 214 -23.65 14.64 16.56
N THR A 215 -23.75 13.96 15.43
CA THR A 215 -24.20 12.56 15.36
C THR A 215 -23.15 11.62 15.95
N SER A 216 -21.87 11.81 15.63
CA SER A 216 -20.78 11.07 16.27
C SER A 216 -20.69 11.34 17.78
N MET A 217 -20.97 12.56 18.24
CA MET A 217 -21.03 12.91 19.66
C MET A 217 -22.13 12.12 20.39
N VAL A 218 -23.34 12.07 19.84
CA VAL A 218 -24.45 11.30 20.44
C VAL A 218 -24.07 9.83 20.57
N TRP A 219 -23.41 9.27 19.57
CA TRP A 219 -22.96 7.88 19.60
C TRP A 219 -21.89 7.63 20.67
N VAL A 220 -20.83 8.45 20.71
CA VAL A 220 -19.76 8.31 21.71
C VAL A 220 -20.32 8.50 23.13
N MET A 221 -21.19 9.48 23.34
CA MET A 221 -21.87 9.67 24.62
C MET A 221 -22.77 8.48 24.95
N SER A 222 -23.35 7.82 23.94
CA SER A 222 -24.08 6.58 24.17
C SER A 222 -23.22 5.42 24.62
N ALA A 223 -22.07 5.23 24.00
CA ALA A 223 -21.13 4.19 24.40
C ALA A 223 -20.59 4.44 25.82
N ILE A 224 -20.36 5.71 26.20
CA ILE A 224 -19.83 6.06 27.52
C ILE A 224 -20.91 6.00 28.61
N LEU A 225 -22.07 6.60 28.37
CA LEU A 225 -23.14 6.77 29.37
C LEU A 225 -24.13 5.60 29.42
N HIS A 226 -24.08 4.66 28.47
CA HIS A 226 -24.97 3.51 28.37
C HIS A 226 -26.48 3.87 28.35
N TRP A 227 -26.81 5.10 27.94
CA TRP A 227 -28.17 5.67 27.96
C TRP A 227 -29.06 5.32 26.75
N LEU A 228 -28.51 4.75 25.66
CA LEU A 228 -29.33 4.14 24.58
C LEU A 228 -29.12 2.61 24.53
N PRO A 229 -30.17 1.84 24.21
CA PRO A 229 -30.05 0.42 23.88
C PRO A 229 -29.08 0.20 22.71
N PRO A 230 -28.23 -0.85 22.75
CA PRO A 230 -27.28 -1.17 21.66
C PRO A 230 -27.94 -1.28 20.28
N SER A 231 -29.16 -1.82 20.22
CA SER A 231 -29.94 -1.97 18.98
C SER A 231 -30.28 -0.65 18.27
N ILE A 232 -30.38 0.46 19.01
CA ILE A 232 -30.61 1.80 18.45
C ILE A 232 -29.27 2.45 18.06
N GLY A 233 -28.20 2.17 18.81
CA GLY A 233 -26.84 2.60 18.51
C GLY A 233 -26.34 2.06 17.16
N ASP A 234 -26.60 0.79 16.85
CA ASP A 234 -26.14 0.14 15.61
C ASP A 234 -26.98 0.52 14.37
N ALA A 235 -28.27 0.80 14.54
CA ALA A 235 -29.19 1.11 13.42
C ALA A 235 -29.12 2.58 12.95
N THR A 236 -28.61 3.50 13.78
CA THR A 236 -28.59 4.95 13.50
C THR A 236 -27.33 5.45 12.79
N GLN A 237 -26.38 4.56 12.50
CA GLN A 237 -24.98 4.92 12.70
C GLN A 237 -24.18 5.37 11.47
N TRP A 238 -24.57 5.04 10.22
CA TRP A 238 -23.67 5.32 9.07
C TRP A 238 -24.34 5.82 7.79
N PHE A 239 -25.57 5.37 7.47
CA PHE A 239 -26.08 5.55 6.11
C PHE A 239 -26.55 6.98 5.76
N PRO A 240 -27.43 7.66 6.54
CA PRO A 240 -27.94 8.97 6.15
C PRO A 240 -26.98 10.13 6.42
N VAL A 241 -26.13 10.03 7.46
CA VAL A 241 -25.23 11.11 7.90
C VAL A 241 -24.03 11.25 6.96
N ASP A 242 -23.39 10.14 6.60
CA ASP A 242 -22.25 10.15 5.66
C ASP A 242 -22.71 10.57 4.27
N LEU A 243 -23.88 10.12 3.84
CA LEU A 243 -24.51 10.61 2.60
C LEU A 243 -24.73 12.13 2.64
N LEU A 244 -25.26 12.67 3.74
CA LEU A 244 -25.44 14.12 3.90
C LEU A 244 -24.10 14.86 3.92
N PHE A 245 -23.07 14.30 4.57
CA PHE A 245 -21.72 14.85 4.58
C PHE A 245 -21.15 14.93 3.17
N VAL A 246 -21.21 13.82 2.43
CA VAL A 246 -20.83 13.73 1.01
C VAL A 246 -21.59 14.74 0.17
N VAL A 247 -22.91 14.83 0.34
CA VAL A 247 -23.76 15.73 -0.45
C VAL A 247 -23.38 17.19 -0.16
N CYS A 248 -23.21 17.57 1.11
CA CYS A 248 -22.82 18.93 1.47
C CYS A 248 -21.41 19.27 1.00
N LEU A 249 -20.45 18.35 1.13
CA LEU A 249 -19.08 18.52 0.63
C LEU A 249 -19.06 18.61 -0.91
N SER A 250 -19.83 17.76 -1.59
CA SER A 250 -20.01 17.78 -3.04
C SER A 250 -20.65 19.08 -3.50
N LEU A 251 -21.68 19.59 -2.80
CA LEU A 251 -22.28 20.89 -3.09
C LEU A 251 -21.30 22.04 -2.87
N ALA A 252 -20.49 21.98 -1.81
CA ALA A 252 -19.45 22.98 -1.58
C ALA A 252 -18.43 23.01 -2.73
N ILE A 253 -17.95 21.84 -3.16
CA ILE A 253 -16.99 21.69 -4.27
C ILE A 253 -17.60 22.09 -5.62
N LEU A 254 -18.77 21.55 -5.97
CA LEU A 254 -19.37 21.67 -7.30
C LEU A 254 -20.11 23.00 -7.52
N LYS A 255 -20.94 23.42 -6.56
CA LYS A 255 -21.80 24.62 -6.71
C LYS A 255 -21.07 25.88 -6.26
N TYR A 256 -20.31 25.80 -5.17
CA TYR A 256 -19.62 26.95 -4.59
C TYR A 256 -18.13 26.99 -4.92
N ARG A 257 -17.64 26.05 -5.74
CA ARG A 257 -16.28 26.05 -6.26
C ARG A 257 -15.24 26.01 -5.15
N LEU A 258 -15.53 25.28 -4.07
CA LEU A 258 -14.58 25.03 -3.00
C LEU A 258 -13.29 24.47 -3.62
N PHE A 259 -12.17 25.17 -3.42
CA PHE A 259 -10.84 24.90 -4.01
C PHE A 259 -10.60 25.35 -5.47
N ASP A 260 -11.45 26.22 -6.04
CA ASP A 260 -11.27 26.85 -7.36
C ASP A 260 -11.05 25.85 -8.52
N ILE A 261 -11.79 24.73 -8.58
CA ILE A 261 -11.56 23.63 -9.56
C ILE A 261 -12.34 23.84 -10.90
N ASP A 262 -12.81 25.06 -11.17
CA ASP A 262 -13.82 25.42 -12.18
C ASP A 262 -13.60 24.89 -13.60
N LEU A 263 -12.36 24.95 -14.10
CA LEU A 263 -12.09 24.73 -15.52
C LEU A 263 -12.17 23.25 -15.93
N ILE A 264 -11.98 22.33 -14.97
CA ILE A 264 -11.89 20.90 -15.25
C ILE A 264 -13.14 20.15 -14.80
N ILE A 265 -13.87 20.64 -13.79
CA ILE A 265 -15.12 20.00 -13.31
C ILE A 265 -16.12 19.83 -14.45
N ASN A 266 -16.35 20.85 -15.30
CA ASN A 266 -17.29 20.72 -16.42
C ASN A 266 -16.87 19.61 -17.41
N ARG A 267 -15.58 19.46 -17.69
CA ARG A 267 -15.09 18.38 -18.56
C ARG A 267 -15.22 17.02 -17.89
N THR A 268 -14.81 16.87 -16.62
CA THR A 268 -14.90 15.60 -15.90
C THR A 268 -16.34 15.19 -15.59
N LEU A 269 -17.27 16.12 -15.34
CA LEU A 269 -18.70 15.83 -15.19
C LEU A 269 -19.33 15.40 -16.50
N VAL A 270 -19.02 16.10 -17.61
CA VAL A 270 -19.52 15.73 -18.94
C VAL A 270 -18.96 14.36 -19.35
N TYR A 271 -17.65 14.14 -19.25
CA TYR A 271 -17.06 12.84 -19.60
C TYR A 271 -17.41 11.73 -18.60
N GLY A 272 -17.56 12.05 -17.31
CA GLY A 272 -17.95 11.09 -16.28
C GLY A 272 -19.41 10.66 -16.41
N SER A 273 -20.34 11.61 -16.59
CA SER A 273 -21.74 11.30 -16.88
C SER A 273 -21.90 10.56 -18.21
N LEU A 274 -21.09 10.91 -19.22
CA LEU A 274 -21.01 10.17 -20.48
C LEU A 274 -20.59 8.71 -20.26
N SER A 275 -19.51 8.46 -19.51
CA SER A 275 -19.04 7.10 -19.21
C SER A 275 -20.06 6.29 -18.40
N ILE A 276 -20.67 6.89 -17.38
CA ILE A 276 -21.73 6.25 -16.59
C ILE A 276 -22.95 5.95 -17.46
N GLY A 277 -23.37 6.88 -18.33
CA GLY A 277 -24.48 6.67 -19.25
C GLY A 277 -24.23 5.54 -20.24
N ILE A 278 -23.01 5.45 -20.79
CA ILE A 278 -22.59 4.34 -21.65
C ILE A 278 -22.60 3.01 -20.88
N LEU A 279 -22.06 2.99 -19.65
CA LEU A 279 -22.03 1.80 -18.82
C LEU A 279 -23.45 1.34 -18.44
N ALA A 280 -24.32 2.26 -18.04
CA ALA A 280 -25.72 1.95 -17.72
C ALA A 280 -26.48 1.43 -18.93
N LEU A 281 -26.26 2.03 -20.12
CA LEU A 281 -26.83 1.54 -21.37
C LEU A 281 -26.33 0.14 -21.71
N TYR A 282 -25.02 -0.12 -21.54
CA TYR A 282 -24.43 -1.44 -21.72
C TYR A 282 -25.05 -2.46 -20.77
N LEU A 283 -25.15 -2.15 -19.47
CA LEU A 283 -25.76 -3.03 -18.47
C LEU A 283 -27.24 -3.27 -18.73
N ALA A 284 -28.00 -2.25 -19.14
CA ALA A 284 -29.40 -2.37 -19.51
C ALA A 284 -29.59 -3.23 -20.77
N MET A 285 -28.70 -3.09 -21.76
CA MET A 285 -28.72 -3.94 -22.95
C MET A 285 -28.37 -5.38 -22.62
N VAL A 286 -27.27 -5.64 -21.90
CA VAL A 286 -26.85 -6.99 -21.53
C VAL A 286 -27.88 -7.66 -20.62
N GLY A 287 -28.36 -6.96 -19.59
CA GLY A 287 -29.40 -7.43 -18.69
C GLY A 287 -30.74 -7.65 -19.40
N GLY A 288 -31.17 -6.72 -20.25
CA GLY A 288 -32.38 -6.87 -21.07
C GLY A 288 -32.29 -8.01 -22.08
N SER A 289 -31.13 -8.19 -22.72
CA SER A 289 -30.87 -9.32 -23.63
C SER A 289 -30.94 -10.65 -22.89
N SER A 290 -30.35 -10.71 -21.68
CA SER A 290 -30.37 -11.91 -20.84
C SER A 290 -31.77 -12.27 -20.33
N LEU A 291 -32.67 -11.30 -20.20
CA LEU A 291 -34.07 -11.51 -19.81
C LEU A 291 -34.95 -11.94 -21.00
N LEU A 292 -34.72 -11.35 -22.19
CA LEU A 292 -35.50 -11.60 -23.41
C LEU A 292 -35.08 -12.89 -24.14
N LEU A 293 -33.83 -13.34 -24.00
CA LEU A 293 -33.26 -14.48 -24.73
C LEU A 293 -33.03 -15.70 -23.83
N LYS A 294 -33.86 -15.85 -22.78
CA LYS A 294 -33.74 -16.88 -21.73
C LYS A 294 -33.64 -18.33 -22.24
N ASN A 295 -34.02 -18.60 -23.50
CA ASN A 295 -34.04 -19.92 -24.14
C ASN A 295 -33.15 -20.05 -25.41
N GLN A 296 -32.27 -19.09 -25.69
CA GLN A 296 -31.38 -19.10 -26.86
C GLN A 296 -29.92 -19.38 -26.43
N THR A 297 -29.06 -19.80 -27.37
CA THR A 297 -27.65 -20.04 -27.05
C THR A 297 -26.94 -18.74 -26.65
N PRO A 298 -26.04 -18.76 -25.64
CA PRO A 298 -25.37 -17.56 -25.11
C PRO A 298 -24.57 -16.79 -26.18
N LEU A 299 -24.13 -17.50 -27.23
CA LEU A 299 -23.42 -16.93 -28.39
C LEU A 299 -24.32 -16.03 -29.25
N PHE A 300 -25.59 -16.41 -29.46
CA PHE A 300 -26.54 -15.60 -30.24
C PHE A 300 -26.94 -14.33 -29.48
N ALA A 301 -27.16 -14.44 -28.17
CA ALA A 301 -27.42 -13.28 -27.32
C ALA A 301 -26.27 -12.27 -27.34
N LEU A 302 -25.03 -12.73 -27.22
CA LEU A 302 -23.84 -11.86 -27.29
C LEU A 302 -23.71 -11.16 -28.64
N LEU A 303 -23.93 -11.86 -29.76
CA LEU A 303 -23.86 -11.28 -31.11
C LEU A 303 -24.92 -10.21 -31.34
N VAL A 304 -26.17 -10.47 -30.92
CA VAL A 304 -27.26 -9.49 -31.03
C VAL A 304 -26.96 -8.27 -30.14
N THR A 305 -26.52 -8.47 -28.90
CA THR A 305 -26.12 -7.35 -28.02
C THR A 305 -24.98 -6.53 -28.64
N PHE A 306 -24.00 -7.16 -29.28
CA PHE A 306 -22.86 -6.46 -29.90
C PHE A 306 -23.28 -5.60 -31.10
N ILE A 307 -24.18 -6.13 -31.95
CA ILE A 307 -24.73 -5.40 -33.11
C ILE A 307 -25.60 -4.23 -32.64
N VAL A 308 -26.49 -4.47 -31.67
CA VAL A 308 -27.35 -3.43 -31.09
C VAL A 308 -26.52 -2.36 -30.39
N LEU A 309 -25.47 -2.74 -29.66
CA LEU A 309 -24.56 -1.81 -29.02
C LEU A 309 -23.85 -0.93 -30.05
N GLY A 310 -23.32 -1.52 -31.14
CA GLY A 310 -22.67 -0.77 -32.22
C GLY A 310 -23.61 0.22 -32.93
N LEU A 311 -24.88 -0.14 -33.11
CA LEU A 311 -25.90 0.70 -33.73
C LEU A 311 -26.36 1.85 -32.84
N VAL A 312 -26.48 1.64 -31.53
CA VAL A 312 -26.95 2.66 -30.58
C VAL A 312 -25.82 3.56 -30.08
N LEU A 313 -24.57 3.05 -29.99
CA LEU A 313 -23.44 3.88 -29.55
C LEU A 313 -23.20 5.06 -30.50
N LYS A 314 -23.36 4.84 -31.80
CA LYS A 314 -23.03 5.83 -32.84
C LYS A 314 -23.92 7.10 -32.80
N PRO A 315 -25.26 7.02 -32.75
CA PRO A 315 -26.11 8.20 -32.55
C PRO A 315 -25.95 8.81 -31.15
N PHE A 316 -25.76 7.98 -30.12
CA PHE A 316 -25.57 8.44 -28.74
C PHE A 316 -24.27 9.25 -28.60
N TRP A 317 -23.16 8.78 -29.15
CA TRP A 317 -21.88 9.51 -29.23
C TRP A 317 -22.02 10.88 -29.91
N ARG A 318 -22.88 10.98 -30.94
CA ARG A 318 -23.13 12.26 -31.65
C ARG A 318 -23.93 13.23 -30.77
N MET A 319 -24.98 12.78 -30.10
CA MET A 319 -25.76 13.62 -29.19
C MET A 319 -24.92 14.14 -28.02
N LEU A 320 -24.01 13.31 -27.51
CA LEU A 320 -23.17 13.66 -26.37
C LEU A 320 -22.02 14.59 -26.75
N ASN A 321 -21.39 14.42 -27.92
CA ASN A 321 -20.42 15.39 -28.43
C ASN A 321 -21.07 16.76 -28.71
N GLN A 322 -22.33 16.78 -29.16
CA GLN A 322 -23.08 18.03 -29.34
C GLN A 322 -23.43 18.70 -28.00
N GLY A 323 -23.78 17.92 -26.97
CA GLY A 323 -23.97 18.43 -25.61
C GLY A 323 -22.69 18.97 -24.98
N ALA A 324 -21.56 18.26 -25.16
CA ALA A 324 -20.25 18.68 -24.69
C ALA A 324 -19.79 20.00 -25.34
N ASN A 325 -19.97 20.15 -26.65
CA ASN A 325 -19.65 21.39 -27.38
C ASN A 325 -20.52 22.58 -26.99
N ARG A 326 -21.74 22.36 -26.47
CA ARG A 326 -22.61 23.44 -25.96
C ARG A 326 -22.21 23.94 -24.57
N LEU A 327 -21.66 23.08 -23.72
CA LEU A 327 -21.33 23.38 -22.33
C LEU A 327 -19.88 23.84 -22.12
N VAL A 328 -18.98 23.42 -23.00
CA VAL A 328 -17.59 23.90 -23.04
C VAL A 328 -17.35 24.41 -24.45
N PRO A 329 -17.54 25.71 -24.73
CA PRO A 329 -17.03 26.27 -25.95
C PRO A 329 -15.51 26.11 -25.89
N LEU A 330 -14.98 25.16 -26.67
CA LEU A 330 -13.56 25.10 -26.97
C LEU A 330 -13.25 26.37 -27.75
N THR A 331 -12.92 27.44 -27.05
CA THR A 331 -12.10 28.50 -27.61
C THR A 331 -10.71 27.88 -27.82
N VAL A 332 -10.60 27.08 -28.87
CA VAL A 332 -9.34 26.90 -29.54
C VAL A 332 -9.00 28.30 -30.02
N VAL A 333 -8.13 28.99 -29.27
CA VAL A 333 -7.44 30.17 -29.77
C VAL A 333 -6.50 29.67 -30.86
N ASN A 334 -7.06 29.39 -32.02
CA ASN A 334 -6.34 29.49 -33.27
C ASN A 334 -6.22 31.00 -33.49
N ALA A 335 -5.18 31.60 -32.91
CA ALA A 335 -4.70 32.86 -33.43
C ALA A 335 -4.43 32.60 -34.93
N PRO A 336 -5.09 33.31 -35.85
CA PRO A 336 -4.63 33.31 -37.23
C PRO A 336 -3.19 33.82 -37.13
N ILE A 337 -2.24 33.07 -37.66
CA ILE A 337 -0.95 33.64 -38.05
C ILE A 337 -1.31 34.67 -39.13
N ALA A 338 -1.58 35.89 -38.69
CA ALA A 338 -1.65 37.03 -39.56
C ALA A 338 -0.24 37.22 -40.07
N ASN A 339 -0.01 36.80 -41.31
CA ASN A 339 1.03 37.36 -42.15
C ASN A 339 0.73 38.86 -42.26
N SER A 340 1.19 39.65 -41.28
CA SER A 340 1.32 41.08 -41.45
C SER A 340 2.52 41.30 -42.35
N ALA A 341 2.20 41.68 -43.59
CA ALA A 341 2.99 42.52 -44.48
C ALA A 341 4.47 42.69 -44.09
N ALA A 342 5.32 42.14 -44.94
CA ALA A 342 6.66 42.63 -45.15
C ALA A 342 6.63 44.16 -45.25
N SER A 343 7.13 44.83 -44.22
CA SER A 343 7.71 46.16 -44.32
C SER A 343 9.22 45.98 -44.33
N ASP A 344 9.85 46.67 -45.27
CA ASP A 344 11.25 46.60 -45.62
C ASP A 344 12.19 46.77 -44.42
N SER A 345 13.11 45.82 -44.25
CA SER A 345 14.45 46.09 -43.73
C SER A 345 15.41 44.95 -44.11
N PRO A 346 16.55 45.22 -44.77
CA PRO A 346 17.50 44.19 -45.15
C PRO A 346 18.58 44.05 -44.06
N HIS A 347 18.34 43.26 -43.01
CA HIS A 347 19.42 42.85 -42.11
C HIS A 347 19.32 41.40 -41.62
N SER A 348 20.38 40.66 -41.96
CA SER A 348 20.95 39.46 -41.32
C SER A 348 20.14 38.15 -41.28
N ASN A 349 20.13 37.44 -42.40
CA ASN A 349 19.73 36.02 -42.52
C ASN A 349 20.71 34.99 -41.89
N ASN A 350 21.71 35.42 -41.10
CA ASN A 350 22.74 34.52 -40.57
C ASN A 350 22.52 34.06 -39.12
N ASP A 351 21.53 34.60 -38.40
CA ASP A 351 21.27 34.23 -37.01
C ASP A 351 20.16 33.16 -36.87
N ASP A 352 19.27 33.04 -37.84
CA ASP A 352 18.15 32.09 -37.79
C ASP A 352 18.55 30.63 -38.07
N GLU A 353 19.67 30.38 -38.73
CA GLU A 353 20.22 29.02 -38.88
C GLU A 353 20.98 28.54 -37.63
N ARG A 354 21.45 29.43 -36.76
CA ARG A 354 22.08 29.05 -35.49
C ARG A 354 21.07 28.65 -34.41
N VAL A 355 19.84 29.16 -34.47
CA VAL A 355 18.81 28.88 -33.45
C VAL A 355 18.06 27.58 -33.72
N LYS A 356 18.06 27.06 -34.95
CA LYS A 356 17.33 25.83 -35.33
C LYS A 356 18.15 24.53 -35.29
N SER A 357 19.45 24.58 -35.00
CA SER A 357 20.31 23.38 -34.92
C SER A 357 20.69 22.94 -33.50
N SER A 358 20.37 23.69 -32.45
CA SER A 358 20.56 23.22 -31.08
C SER A 358 19.36 22.40 -30.61
N SER A 359 19.22 21.17 -31.12
CA SER A 359 18.71 20.11 -30.25
C SER A 359 19.71 20.03 -29.08
N GLN A 360 19.44 20.78 -28.01
CA GLN A 360 20.21 20.67 -26.78
C GLN A 360 20.04 19.24 -26.29
N ARG A 361 20.93 18.34 -26.70
CA ARG A 361 21.17 17.08 -26.00
C ARG A 361 21.37 17.49 -24.55
N GLN A 362 20.42 17.14 -23.70
CA GLN A 362 20.43 17.46 -22.28
C GLN A 362 21.68 16.79 -21.70
N LYS A 363 22.78 17.53 -21.58
CA LYS A 363 24.06 16.98 -21.13
C LYS A 363 23.89 16.53 -19.67
N PHE A 364 24.26 15.28 -19.40
CA PHE A 364 24.26 14.73 -18.05
C PHE A 364 25.28 15.46 -17.18
N SER A 365 24.89 15.81 -15.97
CA SER A 365 25.80 16.37 -14.97
C SER A 365 26.74 15.29 -14.42
N ARG A 366 27.81 15.70 -13.73
CA ARG A 366 28.70 14.76 -13.01
C ARG A 366 27.94 13.90 -11.99
N SER A 367 26.93 14.46 -11.31
CA SER A 367 26.11 13.69 -10.36
C SER A 367 25.26 12.65 -11.07
N THR A 368 24.73 12.97 -12.26
CA THR A 368 23.97 12.03 -13.08
C THR A 368 24.83 10.84 -13.50
N TYR A 369 26.07 11.08 -13.96
CA TYR A 369 27.00 9.99 -14.28
C TYR A 369 27.31 9.14 -13.05
N PHE A 370 27.59 9.74 -11.90
CA PHE A 370 27.83 9.00 -10.66
C PHE A 370 26.64 8.11 -10.29
N VAL A 371 25.41 8.64 -10.35
CA VAL A 371 24.18 7.91 -10.02
C VAL A 371 23.97 6.73 -10.98
N ILE A 372 24.17 6.93 -12.29
CA ILE A 372 24.07 5.86 -13.28
C ILE A 372 25.14 4.79 -13.02
N SER A 373 26.40 5.19 -12.81
CA SER A 373 27.50 4.26 -12.55
C SER A 373 27.26 3.46 -11.27
N PHE A 374 26.84 4.11 -10.18
CA PHE A 374 26.55 3.42 -8.92
C PHE A 374 25.36 2.46 -9.06
N ALA A 375 24.28 2.87 -9.73
CA ALA A 375 23.14 2.01 -10.00
C ALA A 375 23.51 0.80 -10.88
N LEU A 376 24.37 1.00 -11.88
CA LEU A 376 24.86 -0.08 -12.74
C LEU A 376 25.74 -1.05 -11.96
N ILE A 377 26.66 -0.55 -11.14
CA ILE A 377 27.50 -1.39 -10.25
C ILE A 377 26.61 -2.21 -9.32
N LEU A 378 25.60 -1.60 -8.71
CA LEU A 378 24.68 -2.28 -7.79
C LEU A 378 23.94 -3.45 -8.48
N VAL A 379 23.44 -3.24 -9.70
CA VAL A 379 22.79 -4.30 -10.48
C VAL A 379 23.79 -5.37 -10.93
N LEU A 380 24.98 -4.97 -11.40
CA LEU A 380 26.02 -5.92 -11.82
C LEU A 380 26.48 -6.79 -10.64
N LEU A 381 26.62 -6.23 -9.44
CA LEU A 381 26.95 -6.97 -8.24
C LEU A 381 25.86 -7.98 -7.87
N SER A 382 24.58 -7.61 -8.02
CA SER A 382 23.47 -8.55 -7.80
C SER A 382 23.47 -9.70 -8.83
N VAL A 383 23.69 -9.38 -10.11
CA VAL A 383 23.81 -10.41 -11.16
C VAL A 383 25.01 -11.32 -10.89
N ALA A 384 26.17 -10.76 -10.53
CA ALA A 384 27.37 -11.53 -10.22
C ALA A 384 27.17 -12.42 -8.99
N GLN A 385 26.53 -11.90 -7.94
CA GLN A 385 26.14 -12.65 -6.76
C GLN A 385 25.24 -13.84 -7.13
N LYS A 386 24.23 -13.61 -8.00
CA LYS A 386 23.34 -14.69 -8.40
C LYS A 386 24.05 -15.74 -9.25
N ALA A 387 24.89 -15.31 -10.20
CA ALA A 387 25.71 -16.20 -11.01
C ALA A 387 26.64 -17.05 -10.14
N TYR A 388 27.23 -16.46 -9.10
CA TYR A 388 28.07 -17.16 -8.12
C TYR A 388 27.26 -18.15 -7.28
N ARG A 389 26.06 -17.81 -6.81
CA ARG A 389 25.19 -18.75 -6.08
C ARG A 389 24.82 -19.97 -6.92
N LEU A 390 24.63 -19.80 -8.23
CA LEU A 390 24.32 -20.92 -9.14
C LEU A 390 25.49 -21.90 -9.35
N THR A 391 26.71 -21.58 -8.93
CA THR A 391 27.84 -22.53 -9.00
C THR A 391 27.88 -23.49 -7.81
N PHE A 392 27.10 -23.26 -6.75
CA PHE A 392 27.11 -24.11 -5.56
C PHE A 392 26.29 -25.40 -5.75
N PRO A 393 26.67 -26.49 -5.04
CA PRO A 393 25.85 -27.68 -4.96
C PRO A 393 24.47 -27.35 -4.39
N PHE A 394 23.43 -27.91 -5.00
CA PHE A 394 22.04 -27.57 -4.74
C PHE A 394 21.14 -28.80 -4.86
N GLU A 395 20.21 -28.94 -3.94
CA GLU A 395 19.29 -30.08 -3.78
C GLU A 395 18.13 -30.12 -4.79
N GLY A 396 17.92 -29.06 -5.57
CA GLY A 396 16.86 -29.02 -6.59
C GLY A 396 15.52 -28.47 -6.10
N TRP A 397 15.43 -27.96 -4.87
CA TRP A 397 14.18 -27.49 -4.23
C TRP A 397 14.31 -26.07 -3.68
N SER A 398 13.22 -25.30 -3.69
CA SER A 398 13.14 -24.05 -2.94
C SER A 398 12.75 -24.32 -1.49
N THR A 399 13.19 -23.43 -0.60
CA THR A 399 12.84 -23.44 0.82
C THR A 399 12.02 -22.20 1.17
N THR A 400 11.17 -22.34 2.18
CA THR A 400 10.50 -21.24 2.90
C THR A 400 10.75 -21.43 4.39
N THR A 401 10.59 -20.39 5.19
CA THR A 401 10.59 -20.48 6.65
C THR A 401 9.20 -20.18 7.19
N ASP A 402 8.89 -20.68 8.40
CA ASP A 402 7.66 -20.37 9.12
C ASP A 402 7.96 -19.35 10.23
N PHE A 403 6.97 -18.58 10.68
CA PHE A 403 7.16 -17.56 11.71
C PHE A 403 7.48 -18.13 13.10
N GLU A 404 7.23 -19.43 13.32
CA GLU A 404 7.43 -20.09 14.61
C GLU A 404 8.77 -20.84 14.74
N SER A 405 9.52 -21.04 13.65
CA SER A 405 10.74 -21.85 13.64
C SER A 405 11.71 -21.43 12.54
N ASP A 406 13.00 -21.32 12.90
CA ASP A 406 14.10 -20.97 11.98
C ASP A 406 14.52 -22.13 11.05
N GLU A 407 13.84 -23.28 11.14
CA GLU A 407 14.10 -24.44 10.31
C GLU A 407 13.47 -24.28 8.91
N PRO A 408 14.21 -24.54 7.82
CA PRO A 408 13.71 -24.36 6.47
C PRO A 408 12.75 -25.50 6.10
N ILE A 409 11.67 -25.13 5.43
CA ILE A 409 10.62 -26.01 4.93
C ILE A 409 10.73 -26.09 3.41
N ILE A 410 10.75 -27.30 2.88
CA ILE A 410 10.76 -27.56 1.43
C ILE A 410 9.44 -27.08 0.81
N ASP A 411 9.52 -26.21 -0.19
CA ASP A 411 8.36 -25.57 -0.83
C ASP A 411 8.11 -26.12 -2.24
N LYS A 412 8.91 -25.71 -3.23
CA LYS A 412 8.68 -26.03 -4.65
C LYS A 412 9.84 -26.78 -5.26
N LYS A 413 9.51 -27.70 -6.16
CA LYS A 413 10.50 -28.45 -6.96
C LYS A 413 11.03 -27.57 -8.09
N LEU A 414 12.32 -27.25 -8.05
CA LEU A 414 12.97 -26.35 -9.01
C LEU A 414 13.68 -27.12 -10.15
N LEU A 415 14.26 -28.28 -9.87
CA LEU A 415 14.82 -29.19 -10.87
C LEU A 415 13.95 -30.44 -10.97
N ASP A 416 13.67 -30.91 -12.19
CA ASP A 416 12.95 -32.16 -12.38
C ASP A 416 13.90 -33.36 -12.33
N VAL A 417 14.44 -33.58 -11.13
CA VAL A 417 15.43 -34.61 -10.82
C VAL A 417 14.90 -35.53 -9.72
N PRO A 418 15.37 -36.79 -9.64
CA PRO A 418 15.03 -37.67 -8.53
C PRO A 418 15.50 -37.10 -7.20
N SER A 419 14.60 -37.05 -6.23
CA SER A 419 14.85 -36.59 -4.87
C SER A 419 13.76 -37.16 -3.96
N ASP A 420 14.16 -37.62 -2.77
CA ASP A 420 13.25 -38.19 -1.77
C ASP A 420 12.57 -37.10 -0.90
N LEU A 421 12.97 -35.83 -1.09
CA LEU A 421 12.34 -34.66 -0.47
C LEU A 421 10.95 -34.41 -1.07
N GLN A 422 10.05 -33.91 -0.24
CA GLN A 422 8.68 -33.56 -0.58
C GLN A 422 8.33 -32.16 -0.08
N THR A 423 7.40 -31.50 -0.76
CA THR A 423 6.82 -30.23 -0.30
C THR A 423 6.22 -30.39 1.10
N GLY A 424 6.61 -29.51 2.02
CA GLY A 424 6.21 -29.51 3.43
C GLY A 424 7.19 -30.18 4.38
N ASP A 425 8.23 -30.85 3.88
CA ASP A 425 9.29 -31.40 4.74
C ASP A 425 10.06 -30.29 5.43
N ARG A 426 10.21 -30.36 6.75
CA ARG A 426 11.03 -29.40 7.52
C ARG A 426 12.41 -30.00 7.77
N VAL A 427 13.48 -29.27 7.48
CA VAL A 427 14.85 -29.77 7.61
C VAL A 427 15.40 -29.45 8.99
N ILE A 428 15.63 -30.49 9.79
CA ILE A 428 16.16 -30.37 11.16
C ILE A 428 17.69 -30.40 11.15
N ALA A 429 18.29 -31.29 10.34
CA ALA A 429 19.74 -31.46 10.27
C ALA A 429 20.20 -31.85 8.87
N VAL A 430 21.45 -31.50 8.55
CA VAL A 430 22.12 -31.84 7.29
C VAL A 430 23.44 -32.53 7.62
N ASN A 431 23.58 -33.77 7.14
CA ASN A 431 24.70 -34.66 7.45
C ASN A 431 24.97 -34.81 8.96
N GLY A 432 23.90 -34.95 9.75
CA GLY A 432 23.96 -35.06 11.22
C GLY A 432 24.23 -33.75 11.96
N LEU A 433 24.50 -32.63 11.26
CA LEU A 433 24.67 -31.32 11.88
C LEU A 433 23.33 -30.58 11.95
N PRO A 434 22.85 -30.16 13.13
CA PRO A 434 21.59 -29.41 13.26
C PRO A 434 21.61 -28.13 12.42
N PHE A 435 20.49 -27.81 11.78
CA PHE A 435 20.37 -26.62 10.93
C PHE A 435 20.61 -25.32 11.71
N SER A 436 20.19 -25.26 12.98
CA SER A 436 20.47 -24.12 13.86
C SER A 436 21.96 -23.86 14.06
N ALA A 437 22.78 -24.91 14.15
CA ALA A 437 24.24 -24.77 14.23
C ALA A 437 24.86 -24.31 12.91
N ILE A 438 24.30 -24.76 11.78
CA ILE A 438 24.67 -24.30 10.43
C ILE A 438 24.36 -22.81 10.28
N ALA A 439 23.16 -22.37 10.68
CA ALA A 439 22.73 -20.98 10.64
C ALA A 439 23.60 -20.09 11.54
N ASP A 440 23.88 -20.50 12.78
CA ASP A 440 24.74 -19.76 13.72
C ASP A 440 26.19 -19.63 13.18
N ALA A 441 26.73 -20.69 12.57
CA ALA A 441 28.03 -20.62 11.89
C ALA A 441 28.02 -19.60 10.74
N ALA A 442 26.97 -19.60 9.92
CA ALA A 442 26.80 -18.65 8.81
C ALA A 442 26.77 -17.20 9.29
N VAL A 443 25.99 -16.93 10.35
CA VAL A 443 25.88 -15.59 10.99
C VAL A 443 27.22 -15.12 11.56
N LYS A 444 28.06 -16.05 12.04
CA LYS A 444 29.43 -15.77 12.51
C LYS A 444 30.45 -15.68 11.39
N GLY A 445 30.04 -15.85 10.13
CA GLY A 445 30.93 -15.88 8.98
C GLY A 445 31.86 -17.09 8.94
N GLN A 446 31.47 -18.20 9.56
CA GLN A 446 32.19 -19.46 9.58
C GLN A 446 31.60 -20.42 8.55
N THR A 447 32.44 -21.28 7.97
CA THR A 447 32.00 -22.39 7.12
C THR A 447 31.81 -23.64 7.98
N PRO A 448 30.57 -24.12 8.19
CA PRO A 448 30.34 -25.34 8.97
C PRO A 448 30.92 -26.56 8.23
N ASP A 449 31.58 -27.46 8.98
CA ASP A 449 32.09 -28.71 8.43
C ASP A 449 30.96 -29.74 8.37
N ILE A 450 30.39 -29.89 7.17
CA ILE A 450 29.31 -30.84 6.87
C ILE A 450 29.81 -31.99 5.98
N GLY A 451 31.11 -32.25 5.93
CA GLY A 451 31.69 -33.34 5.13
C GLY A 451 31.62 -33.13 3.60
N ASN A 452 31.40 -34.20 2.84
CA ASN A 452 31.44 -34.21 1.37
C ASN A 452 30.19 -33.58 0.70
N TYR A 453 30.00 -32.26 0.88
CA TYR A 453 28.93 -31.51 0.22
C TYR A 453 29.37 -31.00 -1.17
N ALA A 454 29.29 -31.86 -2.19
CA ALA A 454 29.71 -31.53 -3.56
C ALA A 454 28.71 -32.01 -4.61
N VAL A 455 28.73 -31.39 -5.80
CA VAL A 455 27.85 -31.78 -6.92
C VAL A 455 28.08 -33.26 -7.27
N GLY A 456 26.99 -34.02 -7.40
CA GLY A 456 27.00 -35.45 -7.69
C GLY A 456 27.14 -36.36 -6.46
N GLN A 457 27.36 -35.80 -5.26
CA GLN A 457 27.29 -36.54 -4.00
C GLN A 457 25.83 -36.66 -3.53
N THR A 458 25.60 -37.59 -2.60
CA THR A 458 24.35 -37.73 -1.88
C THR A 458 24.61 -37.45 -0.41
N VAL A 459 23.78 -36.61 0.20
CA VAL A 459 23.91 -36.16 1.58
C VAL A 459 22.70 -36.60 2.38
N ASP A 460 22.92 -37.04 3.62
CA ASP A 460 21.85 -37.48 4.51
C ASP A 460 21.19 -36.26 5.18
N TYR A 461 19.87 -36.11 5.01
CA TYR A 461 19.06 -35.04 5.59
C TYR A 461 18.14 -35.64 6.65
N THR A 462 18.11 -35.03 7.83
CA THR A 462 17.12 -35.35 8.87
C THR A 462 15.97 -34.37 8.73
N ILE A 463 14.78 -34.88 8.40
CA ILE A 463 13.59 -34.07 8.15
C ILE A 463 12.46 -34.42 9.12
N LEU A 464 11.57 -33.47 9.37
CA LEU A 464 10.28 -33.68 10.00
C LEU A 464 9.20 -33.73 8.92
N ARG A 465 8.54 -34.88 8.77
CA ARG A 465 7.41 -35.06 7.85
C ARG A 465 6.20 -35.51 8.66
N SER A 466 5.14 -34.70 8.66
CA SER A 466 3.90 -35.00 9.39
C SER A 466 4.09 -35.33 10.89
N GLY A 467 5.13 -34.75 11.52
CA GLY A 467 5.46 -34.96 12.94
C GLY A 467 6.39 -36.15 13.23
N GLU A 468 6.78 -36.92 12.21
CA GLU A 468 7.77 -38.00 12.33
C GLU A 468 9.13 -37.55 11.79
N THR A 469 10.20 -37.92 12.50
CA THR A 469 11.58 -37.64 12.08
C THR A 469 12.07 -38.74 11.16
N LEU A 470 12.46 -38.38 9.94
CA LEU A 470 12.93 -39.32 8.91
C LEU A 470 14.33 -38.91 8.43
N GLU A 471 15.16 -39.91 8.13
CA GLU A 471 16.43 -39.70 7.44
C GLU A 471 16.27 -39.99 5.95
N VAL A 472 16.68 -39.04 5.13
CA VAL A 472 16.44 -39.04 3.68
C VAL A 472 17.75 -38.75 2.93
N LYS A 473 17.99 -39.48 1.86
CA LYS A 473 19.21 -39.35 1.05
C LYS A 473 18.98 -38.39 -0.11
N VAL A 474 19.65 -37.24 -0.09
CA VAL A 474 19.40 -36.15 -1.05
C VAL A 474 20.59 -35.98 -1.99
N PRO A 475 20.43 -36.26 -3.30
CA PRO A 475 21.49 -36.01 -4.29
C PRO A 475 21.65 -34.50 -4.55
N LEU A 476 22.89 -34.05 -4.72
CA LEU A 476 23.24 -32.67 -5.00
C LEU A 476 23.53 -32.45 -6.49
N TYR A 477 22.97 -31.39 -7.04
CA TYR A 477 23.07 -31.00 -8.44
C TYR A 477 23.77 -29.63 -8.58
N SER A 478 24.17 -29.28 -9.80
CA SER A 478 24.70 -27.95 -10.09
C SER A 478 23.56 -26.96 -10.32
N GLY A 479 23.56 -25.82 -9.62
CA GLY A 479 22.59 -24.75 -9.84
C GLY A 479 22.57 -24.20 -11.28
N THR A 480 23.68 -24.31 -12.03
CA THR A 480 23.75 -23.95 -13.46
C THR A 480 22.81 -24.76 -14.36
N GLN A 481 22.32 -25.92 -13.88
CA GLN A 481 21.32 -26.72 -14.59
C GLN A 481 19.92 -26.07 -14.56
N LEU A 482 19.67 -25.11 -13.66
CA LEU A 482 18.51 -24.24 -13.76
C LEU A 482 18.73 -23.30 -14.95
N GLY A 483 18.22 -23.68 -16.13
CA GLY A 483 18.27 -22.82 -17.30
C GLY A 483 17.65 -21.45 -17.02
N LEU A 484 18.30 -20.37 -17.48
CA LEU A 484 17.86 -18.97 -17.29
C LEU A 484 16.37 -18.74 -17.61
N ARG A 485 15.85 -19.44 -18.61
CA ARG A 485 14.42 -19.37 -18.97
C ARG A 485 13.51 -19.87 -17.85
N LYS A 486 13.86 -21.01 -17.22
CA LYS A 486 13.09 -21.59 -16.11
C LYS A 486 13.18 -20.71 -14.89
N ILE A 487 14.36 -20.12 -14.66
CA ILE A 487 14.59 -19.09 -13.63
C ILE A 487 13.61 -17.92 -13.83
N ILE A 488 13.67 -17.26 -14.99
CA ILE A 488 12.81 -16.11 -15.25
C ILE A 488 11.33 -16.49 -15.17
N TRP A 489 10.93 -17.64 -15.72
CA TRP A 489 9.55 -18.11 -15.70
C TRP A 489 9.02 -18.30 -14.29
N GLU A 490 9.76 -19.01 -13.43
CA GLU A 490 9.31 -19.32 -12.07
C GLU A 490 9.18 -18.07 -11.20
N TYR A 491 10.05 -17.07 -11.40
CA TYR A 491 9.94 -15.78 -10.72
C TYR A 491 8.63 -15.06 -11.06
N PHE A 492 8.27 -14.99 -12.34
CA PHE A 492 7.05 -14.31 -12.77
C PHE A 492 5.78 -15.08 -12.37
N THR A 493 5.79 -16.40 -12.40
CA THR A 493 4.64 -17.22 -12.01
C THR A 493 4.43 -17.26 -10.51
N SER A 494 5.51 -17.25 -9.71
CA SER A 494 5.42 -17.30 -8.25
C SER A 494 5.01 -15.97 -7.62
N ASN A 495 5.38 -14.83 -8.20
CA ASN A 495 5.15 -13.50 -7.60
C ASN A 495 3.95 -12.72 -8.19
N GLY A 496 3.38 -13.16 -9.32
CA GLY A 496 2.06 -12.74 -9.81
C GLY A 496 1.87 -11.23 -10.07
N PHE A 497 0.71 -10.69 -9.67
CA PHE A 497 0.25 -9.31 -9.95
C PHE A 497 1.06 -8.21 -9.26
N TYR A 498 1.70 -8.51 -8.11
CA TYR A 498 2.53 -7.55 -7.37
C TYR A 498 3.75 -7.09 -8.18
N GLU A 499 4.36 -8.01 -8.94
CA GLU A 499 5.46 -7.72 -9.85
C GLU A 499 5.04 -6.76 -10.96
N ILE A 500 3.85 -6.93 -11.54
CA ILE A 500 3.38 -6.08 -12.65
C ILE A 500 3.32 -4.60 -12.21
N ILE A 501 2.79 -4.33 -11.01
CA ILE A 501 2.75 -2.97 -10.45
C ILE A 501 4.16 -2.47 -10.17
N GLY A 502 5.03 -3.31 -9.62
CA GLY A 502 6.45 -2.99 -9.37
C GLY A 502 7.19 -2.59 -10.66
N TRP A 503 7.04 -3.37 -11.73
CA TRP A 503 7.64 -3.10 -13.03
C TRP A 503 7.06 -1.85 -13.71
N LEU A 504 5.75 -1.62 -13.63
CA LEU A 504 5.13 -0.37 -14.12
C LEU A 504 5.68 0.86 -13.37
N GLY A 505 5.81 0.74 -12.04
CA GLY A 505 6.44 1.75 -11.20
C GLY A 505 7.89 2.01 -11.59
N PHE A 506 8.68 0.95 -11.84
CA PHE A 506 10.05 1.06 -12.30
C PHE A 506 10.15 1.78 -13.66
N TRP A 507 9.32 1.42 -14.64
CA TRP A 507 9.30 2.09 -15.95
C TRP A 507 8.94 3.57 -15.84
N LEU A 508 8.01 3.93 -14.94
CA LEU A 508 7.71 5.32 -14.64
C LEU A 508 8.92 6.05 -14.05
N VAL A 509 9.60 5.45 -13.08
CA VAL A 509 10.82 6.02 -12.46
C VAL A 509 11.92 6.22 -13.49
N LEU A 510 12.16 5.23 -14.35
CA LEU A 510 13.12 5.31 -15.44
C LEU A 510 12.76 6.43 -16.43
N PHE A 511 11.49 6.55 -16.80
CA PHE A 511 11.00 7.63 -17.64
C PHE A 511 11.19 9.01 -17.00
N LEU A 512 10.87 9.16 -15.71
CA LEU A 512 11.05 10.41 -14.97
C LEU A 512 12.52 10.83 -14.90
N PHE A 513 13.41 9.87 -14.66
CA PHE A 513 14.85 10.08 -14.69
C PHE A 513 15.31 10.51 -16.09
N TRP A 514 14.89 9.81 -17.14
CA TRP A 514 15.26 10.15 -18.51
C TRP A 514 14.79 11.56 -18.92
N LYS A 515 13.60 11.97 -18.47
CA LYS A 515 13.08 13.33 -18.70
C LYS A 515 13.77 14.40 -17.86
N ARG A 516 14.28 14.06 -16.68
CA ARG A 516 14.89 15.01 -15.73
C ARG A 516 16.16 14.45 -15.09
N PRO A 517 17.19 14.12 -15.88
CA PRO A 517 18.37 13.37 -15.40
C PRO A 517 19.19 14.15 -14.36
N ASN A 518 19.18 15.48 -14.45
CA ASN A 518 19.93 16.37 -13.56
C ASN A 518 19.13 16.84 -12.32
N ASN A 519 17.90 16.34 -12.12
CA ASN A 519 17.09 16.65 -10.94
C ASN A 519 17.41 15.67 -9.81
N LEU A 520 17.76 16.19 -8.63
CA LEU A 520 18.15 15.36 -7.46
C LEU A 520 17.06 14.36 -7.05
N THR A 521 15.80 14.79 -6.98
CA THR A 521 14.69 13.88 -6.62
C THR A 521 14.54 12.76 -7.65
N ALA A 522 14.66 13.06 -8.94
CA ALA A 522 14.63 12.05 -10.00
C ALA A 522 15.84 11.10 -9.92
N GLN A 523 17.02 11.60 -9.57
CA GLN A 523 18.23 10.79 -9.34
C GLN A 523 18.06 9.84 -8.13
N LEU A 524 17.56 10.34 -7.01
CA LEU A 524 17.31 9.53 -5.80
C LEU A 524 16.24 8.47 -6.03
N LEU A 525 15.16 8.84 -6.72
CA LEU A 525 14.08 7.92 -7.06
C LEU A 525 14.56 6.83 -8.04
N PHE A 526 15.34 7.21 -9.06
CA PHE A 526 15.99 6.28 -9.96
C PHE A 526 16.88 5.29 -9.21
N LEU A 527 17.73 5.79 -8.30
CA LEU A 527 18.62 4.94 -7.53
C LEU A 527 17.85 3.95 -6.63
N LYS A 528 16.76 4.40 -6.00
CA LYS A 528 15.86 3.52 -5.25
C LYS A 528 15.23 2.45 -6.16
N GLY A 529 14.75 2.84 -7.34
CA GLY A 529 14.18 1.91 -8.32
C GLY A 529 15.19 0.86 -8.80
N MET A 530 16.44 1.27 -9.05
CA MET A 530 17.53 0.37 -9.44
C MET A 530 17.94 -0.57 -8.30
N GLY A 531 17.87 -0.11 -7.05
CA GLY A 531 18.03 -0.97 -5.89
C GLY A 531 16.95 -2.04 -5.76
N ILE A 532 15.69 -1.71 -6.09
CA ILE A 532 14.59 -2.70 -6.14
C ILE A 532 14.87 -3.76 -7.21
N VAL A 533 15.33 -3.34 -8.40
CA VAL A 533 15.73 -4.29 -9.46
C VAL A 533 16.89 -5.18 -9.01
N ALA A 534 17.91 -4.61 -8.35
CA ALA A 534 19.02 -5.39 -7.80
C ALA A 534 18.55 -6.40 -6.73
N SER A 535 17.62 -6.01 -5.84
CA SER A 535 17.01 -6.93 -4.87
C SER A 535 16.21 -8.04 -5.56
N ALA A 536 15.37 -7.68 -6.53
CA ALA A 536 14.56 -8.62 -7.30
C ALA A 536 15.40 -9.71 -7.98
N ILE A 537 16.56 -9.33 -8.56
CA ILE A 537 17.50 -10.28 -9.16
C ILE A 537 17.98 -11.33 -8.14
N SER A 538 18.32 -10.92 -6.92
CA SER A 538 18.74 -11.85 -5.84
C SER A 538 17.60 -12.80 -5.43
N TRP A 539 16.36 -12.28 -5.40
CA TRP A 539 15.13 -13.03 -5.12
C TRP A 539 14.70 -13.98 -6.25
N THR A 540 15.27 -13.88 -7.47
CA THR A 540 14.87 -14.77 -8.56
C THR A 540 15.26 -16.23 -8.27
N VAL A 541 14.26 -17.09 -8.01
CA VAL A 541 14.25 -18.56 -8.19
C VAL A 541 14.86 -19.46 -7.13
N THR A 542 15.79 -18.99 -6.33
CA THR A 542 16.14 -19.69 -5.10
C THR A 542 16.03 -18.68 -3.96
N PRO A 543 14.93 -18.74 -3.17
CA PRO A 543 14.94 -18.15 -1.85
C PRO A 543 16.16 -18.65 -1.07
N PHE A 544 16.50 -17.97 0.02
CA PHE A 544 17.60 -18.36 0.90
C PHE A 544 17.55 -19.87 1.18
N GLY A 545 18.51 -20.60 0.61
CA GLY A 545 18.54 -22.06 0.65
C GLY A 545 19.60 -22.55 1.63
N ILE A 546 19.56 -23.83 1.95
CA ILE A 546 20.60 -24.49 2.76
C ILE A 546 22.01 -24.21 2.22
N PRO A 547 22.27 -24.19 0.89
CA PRO A 547 23.59 -23.83 0.35
C PRO A 547 24.08 -22.42 0.70
N ASP A 548 23.17 -21.47 0.98
CA ASP A 548 23.55 -20.11 1.33
C ASP A 548 24.13 -20.03 2.74
N ALA A 549 23.67 -20.88 3.67
CA ALA A 549 24.19 -20.94 5.04
C ALA A 549 25.56 -21.65 5.14
N LEU A 550 25.96 -22.40 4.11
CA LEU A 550 27.22 -23.16 4.11
C LEU A 550 28.43 -22.32 3.68
N ASN A 551 28.20 -21.14 3.09
CA ASN A 551 29.26 -20.25 2.63
C ASN A 551 29.01 -18.80 3.08
N PRO A 552 29.90 -18.21 3.90
CA PRO A 552 29.72 -16.84 4.39
C PRO A 552 29.53 -15.78 3.31
N VAL A 553 30.19 -15.93 2.15
CA VAL A 553 30.10 -14.96 1.06
C VAL A 553 28.73 -15.02 0.41
N THR A 554 28.18 -16.21 0.15
CA THR A 554 26.82 -16.34 -0.39
C THR A 554 25.79 -15.88 0.64
N PHE A 555 25.96 -16.24 1.92
CA PHE A 555 25.14 -15.80 3.03
C PHE A 555 25.01 -14.28 3.09
N TYR A 556 26.11 -13.56 3.32
CA TYR A 556 26.07 -12.10 3.50
C TYR A 556 25.72 -11.36 2.21
N SER A 557 26.14 -11.85 1.05
CA SER A 557 25.77 -11.21 -0.22
C SER A 557 24.28 -11.40 -0.54
N ALA A 558 23.70 -12.56 -0.22
CA ALA A 558 22.26 -12.77 -0.29
C ALA A 558 21.52 -11.90 0.72
N ALA A 559 21.93 -11.92 1.99
CA ALA A 559 21.36 -11.10 3.06
C ALA A 559 21.40 -9.61 2.72
N PHE A 560 22.49 -9.13 2.10
CA PHE A 560 22.60 -7.75 1.64
C PHE A 560 21.51 -7.41 0.63
N PHE A 561 21.40 -8.16 -0.46
CA PHE A 561 20.44 -7.84 -1.53
C PHE A 561 18.99 -8.13 -1.15
N THR A 562 18.72 -9.01 -0.18
CA THR A 562 17.35 -9.35 0.24
C THR A 562 16.86 -8.46 1.39
N HIS A 563 17.69 -8.22 2.40
CA HIS A 563 17.29 -7.54 3.64
C HIS A 563 18.05 -6.21 3.82
N LEU A 564 19.39 -6.25 3.91
CA LEU A 564 20.16 -5.08 4.34
C LEU A 564 20.04 -3.90 3.37
N ILE A 565 19.86 -4.14 2.07
CA ILE A 565 19.68 -3.07 1.08
C ILE A 565 18.46 -2.20 1.38
N HIS A 566 17.43 -2.74 2.04
CA HIS A 566 16.24 -1.98 2.42
C HIS A 566 16.56 -1.00 3.55
N LEU A 567 17.25 -1.49 4.58
CA LEU A 567 17.67 -0.70 5.74
C LEU A 567 18.78 0.31 5.39
N LEU A 568 19.83 -0.16 4.71
CA LEU A 568 21.05 0.61 4.44
C LEU A 568 20.93 1.57 3.25
N LEU A 569 20.01 1.32 2.32
CA LEU A 569 19.87 2.11 1.10
C LEU A 569 18.45 2.66 0.89
N PHE A 570 17.40 1.83 0.95
CA PHE A 570 16.06 2.29 0.56
C PHE A 570 15.47 3.31 1.52
N GLN A 571 15.56 3.04 2.83
CA GLN A 571 15.05 3.96 3.85
C GLN A 571 15.82 5.30 3.86
N PRO A 572 17.17 5.33 3.83
CA PRO A 572 17.93 6.56 3.67
C PRO A 572 17.60 7.33 2.39
N LEU A 573 17.48 6.65 1.25
CA LEU A 573 17.10 7.30 -0.02
C LEU A 573 15.70 7.89 0.04
N ALA A 574 14.74 7.19 0.64
CA ALA A 574 13.38 7.68 0.82
C ALA A 574 13.36 8.93 1.72
N LEU A 575 14.08 8.91 2.84
CA LEU A 575 14.18 10.04 3.75
C LEU A 575 14.87 11.24 3.10
N HIS A 576 15.99 11.01 2.40
CA HIS A 576 16.69 12.06 1.65
C HIS A 576 15.80 12.65 0.54
N MET A 577 15.00 11.82 -0.15
CA MET A 577 14.04 12.27 -1.16
C MET A 577 12.94 13.13 -0.54
N ILE A 578 12.34 12.69 0.57
CA ILE A 578 11.30 13.43 1.31
C ILE A 578 11.84 14.79 1.76
N LEU A 579 13.05 14.84 2.28
CA LEU A 579 13.68 16.10 2.71
C LEU A 579 14.10 17.00 1.54
N SER A 580 14.25 16.45 0.34
CA SER A 580 14.68 17.19 -0.86
C SER A 580 13.50 17.72 -1.69
N PHE A 581 12.31 17.16 -1.54
CA PHE A 581 11.14 17.47 -2.37
C PHE A 581 10.07 18.27 -1.60
N PRO A 582 9.37 19.24 -2.25
CA PRO A 582 9.62 19.82 -3.57
C PRO A 582 10.75 20.88 -3.58
N LYS A 583 11.13 21.37 -2.40
CA LYS A 583 12.32 22.21 -2.17
C LYS A 583 13.11 21.60 -1.00
N PRO A 584 14.45 21.62 -1.04
CA PRO A 584 15.25 21.01 0.01
C PRO A 584 14.99 21.70 1.35
N SER A 585 14.69 20.89 2.37
CA SER A 585 14.50 21.32 3.75
C SER A 585 15.75 22.05 4.26
N PRO A 586 15.60 23.11 5.08
CA PRO A 586 16.72 23.80 5.70
C PRO A 586 17.67 22.86 6.47
N ILE A 587 17.14 21.73 6.97
CA ILE A 587 17.92 20.76 7.75
C ILE A 587 19.03 20.13 6.90
N LEU A 588 18.80 19.90 5.60
CA LEU A 588 19.80 19.32 4.69
C LEU A 588 21.01 20.23 4.47
N LYS A 589 20.94 21.51 4.86
CA LYS A 589 22.11 22.42 4.83
C LYS A 589 23.14 22.08 5.91
N LYS A 590 22.73 21.37 6.97
CA LYS A 590 23.63 20.97 8.05
C LYS A 590 24.49 19.80 7.59
N ARG A 591 25.82 19.97 7.63
CA ARG A 591 26.80 18.98 7.10
C ARG A 591 26.71 17.58 7.71
N TRP A 592 26.15 17.45 8.91
CA TRP A 592 26.02 16.17 9.62
C TRP A 592 24.75 15.39 9.26
N VAL A 593 23.76 16.00 8.62
CA VAL A 593 22.45 15.34 8.39
C VAL A 593 22.56 14.19 7.40
N LEU A 594 23.21 14.37 6.25
CA LEU A 594 23.40 13.29 5.29
C LEU A 594 24.27 12.15 5.85
N PRO A 595 25.41 12.42 6.54
CA PRO A 595 26.15 11.38 7.25
C PRO A 595 25.31 10.59 8.27
N ILE A 596 24.40 11.24 9.01
CA ILE A 596 23.51 10.53 9.93
C ILE A 596 22.47 9.69 9.17
N ILE A 597 21.82 10.25 8.16
CA ILE A 597 20.79 9.55 7.37
C ILE A 597 21.36 8.28 6.74
N TYR A 598 22.57 8.35 6.17
CA TYR A 598 23.19 7.21 5.50
C TYR A 598 24.08 6.37 6.42
N GLY A 599 24.57 6.90 7.55
CA GLY A 599 25.51 6.21 8.44
C GLY A 599 24.86 5.58 9.67
N ALA A 600 23.75 6.13 10.18
CA ALA A 600 23.06 5.55 11.34
C ALA A 600 22.57 4.12 11.09
N PRO A 601 22.01 3.76 9.91
CA PRO A 601 21.65 2.36 9.63
C PRO A 601 22.84 1.40 9.72
N TRP A 602 24.02 1.79 9.22
CA TRP A 602 25.23 0.98 9.34
C TRP A 602 25.74 0.86 10.78
N LEU A 603 25.59 1.91 11.58
CA LEU A 603 25.95 1.88 13.00
C LEU A 603 25.05 0.88 13.75
N LEU A 604 23.74 0.89 13.46
CA LEU A 604 22.80 -0.04 14.07
C LEU A 604 23.14 -1.49 13.70
N GLU A 605 23.40 -1.75 12.42
CA GLU A 605 23.81 -3.07 11.94
C GLU A 605 25.13 -3.55 12.61
N LEU A 606 26.10 -2.64 12.77
CA LEU A 606 27.35 -2.96 13.44
C LEU A 606 27.15 -3.30 14.92
N LEU A 607 26.25 -2.59 15.61
CA LEU A 607 25.93 -2.86 17.01
C LEU A 607 25.24 -4.22 17.17
N GLU A 608 24.35 -4.57 16.24
CA GLU A 608 23.70 -5.88 16.20
C GLU A 608 24.71 -6.99 15.95
N PHE A 609 25.63 -6.83 14.99
CA PHE A 609 26.74 -7.77 14.76
C PHE A 609 27.64 -7.95 16.00
N LEU A 610 27.79 -6.91 16.82
CA LEU A 610 28.54 -6.96 18.08
C LEU A 610 27.74 -7.55 19.26
N GLY A 611 26.53 -8.07 19.01
CA GLY A 611 25.70 -8.74 20.00
C GLY A 611 24.91 -7.80 20.91
N VAL A 612 24.71 -6.53 20.50
CA VAL A 612 23.84 -5.60 21.22
C VAL A 612 22.39 -5.87 20.80
N PRO A 613 21.51 -6.34 21.71
CA PRO A 613 20.15 -6.72 21.34
C PRO A 613 19.32 -5.48 20.98
N PHE A 614 18.97 -5.34 19.70
CA PHE A 614 17.93 -4.43 19.23
C PHE A 614 16.71 -5.26 18.82
N TYR A 615 15.53 -4.91 19.34
CA TYR A 615 14.26 -5.47 18.86
C TYR A 615 14.01 -4.95 17.43
N HIS A 616 14.41 -5.72 16.41
CA HIS A 616 14.03 -5.44 15.04
C HIS A 616 12.72 -6.18 14.72
N PRO A 617 11.68 -5.51 14.17
CA PRO A 617 10.48 -6.19 13.66
C PRO A 617 10.74 -7.01 12.37
N PHE A 618 12.01 -7.16 11.97
CA PHE A 618 12.46 -7.88 10.78
C PHE A 618 13.56 -8.90 11.09
N ALA A 619 13.75 -9.29 12.35
CA ALA A 619 14.61 -10.42 12.70
C ALA A 619 13.97 -11.71 12.16
N LEU A 620 14.39 -12.09 10.95
CA LEU A 620 14.11 -13.35 10.26
C LEU A 620 15.43 -14.08 9.95
N VAL A 621 16.43 -13.89 10.81
CA VAL A 621 17.64 -14.72 10.84
C VAL A 621 17.60 -15.58 12.07
#